data_AF-A0A7H8RCN1-F1
#
_entry.id   AF-A0A7H8RCN1-F1
#
_cell.length_a   1.000
_cell.length_b   1.000
_cell.length_c   1.000
_cell.angle_alpha   90.00
_cell.angle_beta   90.00
_cell.angle_gamma   90.00
#
_symmetry.space_group_name_H-M   'P 1'
#
loop_
_entity.id
_entity.type
_entity.pdbx_description
1 polymer ?
#
loop_
_entity_poly.entity_id
_entity_poly.type
_entity_poly.pdbx_seq_one_letter_code
_entity_poly.pdbx_strand_id
1 'polypeptide(L)'
;MASLTKQPKPVLYDDHSLEILRAQKGTAAISMSVMWLTATTVLALVNSNNLTVINPSGQEVASTAAVVIFGVTPFVWAGSFLTWTLNLGDISCARRNNSLLGGTVVPSIVLMYIILAVPEPSFREYVWYTFWPTHAGLGLGALL
;
A
#
# COMPACT_ATOMS: atom_id res chain seq x y z
N MET A 1 29.35 -19.29 40.41
CA MET A 1 28.08 -18.55 40.24
C MET A 1 27.59 -18.79 38.83
N ALA A 2 26.61 -19.68 38.63
CA ALA A 2 26.02 -19.95 37.33
C ALA A 2 24.87 -18.98 37.08
N SER A 3 25.00 -18.12 36.07
CA SER A 3 23.96 -17.20 35.61
C SER A 3 22.85 -18.01 34.92
N LEU A 4 21.72 -18.19 35.59
CA LEU A 4 20.49 -18.70 34.99
C LEU A 4 19.95 -17.65 34.03
N THR A 5 20.32 -17.74 32.75
CA THR A 5 19.63 -17.05 31.67
C THR A 5 18.19 -17.57 31.62
N LYS A 6 17.24 -16.81 32.19
CA LYS A 6 15.80 -17.06 32.03
C LYS A 6 15.51 -17.05 30.53
N GLN A 7 15.22 -18.22 29.95
CA GLN A 7 14.66 -18.26 28.61
C GLN A 7 13.33 -17.50 28.62
N PRO A 8 13.06 -16.62 27.64
CA PRO A 8 11.78 -15.95 27.54
C PRO A 8 10.69 -17.00 27.41
N LYS A 9 9.67 -16.94 28.29
CA LYS A 9 8.52 -17.85 28.22
C LYS A 9 7.90 -17.75 26.82
N PRO A 10 7.60 -18.87 26.16
CA PRO A 10 6.89 -18.84 24.90
C PRO A 10 5.54 -18.13 25.10
N VAL A 11 5.30 -17.09 24.31
CA VAL A 11 4.01 -16.40 24.28
C VAL A 11 3.00 -17.37 23.67
N LEU A 12 2.19 -18.00 24.53
CA LEU A 12 1.10 -18.86 24.11
C LEU A 12 -0.02 -17.94 23.60
N TYR A 13 -0.14 -17.82 22.28
CA TYR A 13 -1.31 -17.15 21.68
C TYR A 13 -2.52 -18.06 21.84
N ASP A 14 -3.66 -17.49 22.26
CA ASP A 14 -4.94 -18.21 22.19
C ASP A 14 -5.39 -18.39 20.73
N ASP A 15 -6.27 -19.36 20.49
CA ASP A 15 -6.73 -19.71 19.13
C ASP A 15 -7.39 -18.51 18.42
N HIS A 16 -8.07 -17.63 19.18
CA HIS A 16 -8.70 -16.42 18.67
C HIS A 16 -7.67 -15.40 18.17
N SER A 17 -6.56 -15.22 18.89
CA SER A 17 -5.45 -14.34 18.50
C SER A 17 -4.73 -14.86 17.26
N LEU A 18 -4.61 -16.19 17.12
CA LEU A 18 -4.08 -16.84 15.93
C LEU A 18 -4.97 -16.62 14.70
N GLU A 19 -6.29 -16.65 14.86
CA GLU A 19 -7.25 -16.39 13.79
C GLU A 19 -7.18 -14.92 13.32
N ILE A 20 -7.14 -13.96 14.25
CA ILE A 20 -6.93 -12.53 13.94
C ILE A 20 -5.62 -12.32 13.17
N LEU A 21 -4.53 -12.97 13.62
CA LEU A 21 -3.24 -12.85 12.96
C LEU A 21 -3.26 -13.41 11.54
N ARG A 22 -3.96 -14.55 11.30
CA ARG A 22 -4.15 -15.11 9.96
C ARG A 22 -4.97 -14.20 9.08
N ALA A 23 -6.06 -13.63 9.59
CA ALA A 23 -6.90 -12.69 8.86
C ALA A 23 -6.11 -11.44 8.43
N GLN A 24 -5.33 -10.85 9.33
CA GLN A 24 -4.47 -9.69 9.02
C GLN A 24 -3.39 -10.02 7.98
N LYS A 25 -2.74 -11.19 8.09
CA LYS A 25 -1.78 -11.67 7.08
C LYS A 25 -2.45 -11.85 5.71
N GLY A 26 -3.67 -12.41 5.69
CA GLY A 26 -4.47 -12.56 4.48
C GLY A 26 -4.80 -11.21 3.83
N THR A 27 -5.25 -10.23 4.62
CA THR A 27 -5.55 -8.89 4.12
C THR A 27 -4.31 -8.15 3.63
N ALA A 28 -3.17 -8.29 4.32
CA ALA A 28 -1.89 -7.73 3.85
C ALA A 28 -1.46 -8.36 2.50
N ALA A 29 -1.62 -9.67 2.34
CA ALA A 29 -1.32 -10.36 1.07
C ALA A 29 -2.24 -9.91 -0.08
N ILE A 30 -3.54 -9.74 0.19
CA ILE A 30 -4.50 -9.19 -0.79
C ILE A 30 -4.11 -7.76 -1.17
N SER A 31 -3.78 -6.93 -0.18
CA SER A 31 -3.37 -5.54 -0.37
C SER A 31 -2.12 -5.45 -1.27
N MET A 32 -1.10 -6.26 -0.98
CA MET A 32 0.10 -6.35 -1.83
C MET A 32 -0.25 -6.81 -3.25
N SER A 33 -1.15 -7.77 -3.40
CA SER A 33 -1.58 -8.27 -4.71
C SER A 33 -2.31 -7.20 -5.53
N VAL A 34 -3.22 -6.44 -4.92
CA VAL A 34 -3.92 -5.32 -5.57
C VAL A 34 -2.94 -4.25 -6.02
N MET A 35 -1.96 -3.93 -5.17
CA MET A 35 -0.94 -2.93 -5.47
C MET A 35 -0.06 -3.40 -6.64
N TRP A 36 0.33 -4.67 -6.67
CA TRP A 36 1.11 -5.28 -7.75
C TRP A 36 0.33 -5.37 -9.07
N LEU A 37 -0.97 -5.71 -9.02
CA LEU A 37 -1.86 -5.70 -10.18
C LEU A 37 -2.05 -4.28 -10.73
N THR A 38 -2.21 -3.29 -9.84
CA THR A 38 -2.28 -1.87 -10.24
C THR A 38 -0.99 -1.47 -10.96
N ALA A 39 0.15 -1.81 -10.36
CA ALA A 39 1.46 -1.48 -10.89
C ALA A 39 1.71 -2.05 -12.29
N THR A 40 1.38 -3.33 -12.47
CA THR A 40 1.52 -4.01 -13.76
C THR A 40 0.53 -3.52 -14.79
N THR A 41 -0.71 -3.21 -14.42
CA THR A 41 -1.71 -2.62 -15.33
C THR A 41 -1.26 -1.24 -15.80
N VAL A 42 -0.76 -0.41 -14.89
CA VAL A 42 -0.17 0.88 -15.25
C VAL A 42 1.01 0.70 -16.19
N LEU A 43 1.94 -0.20 -15.88
CA LEU A 43 3.10 -0.44 -16.73
C LEU A 43 2.69 -0.94 -18.12
N ALA A 44 1.65 -1.77 -18.20
CA ALA A 44 1.10 -2.24 -19.47
C ALA A 44 0.43 -1.10 -20.26
N LEU A 45 -0.32 -0.22 -19.60
CA LEU A 45 -0.88 1.00 -20.21
C LEU A 45 0.23 1.89 -20.74
N VAL A 46 1.27 2.09 -19.95
CA VAL A 46 2.46 2.88 -20.25
C VAL A 46 3.26 2.33 -21.42
N ASN A 47 3.47 1.02 -21.46
CA ASN A 47 4.20 0.36 -22.53
C ASN A 47 3.34 0.16 -23.80
N SER A 48 2.01 0.36 -23.71
CA SER A 48 1.17 0.39 -24.89
C SER A 48 1.40 1.70 -25.65
N ASN A 49 1.52 1.63 -26.98
CA ASN A 49 1.63 2.79 -27.88
C ASN A 49 0.48 3.81 -27.75
N ASN A 50 -0.50 3.58 -26.88
CA ASN A 50 -1.59 4.52 -26.60
C ASN A 50 -1.18 5.64 -25.63
N LEU A 51 -0.14 5.47 -24.81
CA LEU A 51 0.27 6.52 -23.88
C LEU A 51 1.02 7.66 -24.58
N THR A 52 1.68 7.40 -25.72
CA THR A 52 2.23 8.46 -26.60
C THR A 52 1.15 9.25 -27.34
N VAL A 53 -0.05 8.67 -27.53
CA VAL A 53 -1.22 9.36 -28.11
C VAL A 53 -1.87 10.29 -27.08
N ILE A 54 -1.81 9.93 -25.80
CA ILE A 54 -2.39 10.69 -24.68
C ILE A 54 -1.39 11.69 -24.10
N ASN A 55 -0.09 11.40 -24.15
CA ASN A 55 0.98 12.23 -23.60
C ASN A 55 2.25 12.19 -24.49
N PRO A 56 2.61 13.29 -25.18
CA PRO A 56 3.71 13.31 -26.16
C PRO A 56 5.12 13.10 -25.58
N SER A 57 5.32 13.19 -24.27
CA SER A 57 6.57 12.85 -23.56
C SER A 57 6.58 11.44 -22.96
N GLY A 58 5.70 10.56 -23.47
CA GLY A 58 5.30 9.28 -22.85
C GLY A 58 6.42 8.36 -22.34
N GLN A 59 7.66 8.47 -22.83
CA GLN A 59 8.79 7.67 -22.37
C GLN A 59 9.39 8.12 -21.01
N GLU A 60 9.45 9.42 -20.71
CA GLU A 60 9.94 9.91 -19.41
C GLU A 60 8.87 9.79 -18.31
N VAL A 61 7.60 9.97 -18.70
CA VAL A 61 6.45 9.72 -17.81
C VAL A 61 6.35 8.24 -17.45
N ALA A 62 6.61 7.36 -18.42
CA ALA A 62 6.66 5.91 -18.22
C ALA A 62 7.65 5.48 -17.14
N SER A 63 8.89 5.96 -17.26
CA SER A 63 9.98 5.59 -16.37
C SER A 63 9.77 6.18 -14.98
N THR A 64 9.32 7.43 -14.89
CA THR A 64 8.99 8.09 -13.62
C THR A 64 7.85 7.39 -12.90
N ALA A 65 6.77 7.06 -13.61
CA ALA A 65 5.65 6.32 -13.06
C ALA A 65 6.08 4.93 -12.56
N ALA A 66 6.87 4.19 -13.34
CA ALA A 66 7.40 2.89 -12.94
C ALA A 66 8.25 2.98 -11.65
N VAL A 67 9.14 3.97 -11.55
CA VAL A 67 9.96 4.18 -10.34
C VAL A 67 9.10 4.48 -9.12
N VAL A 68 8.09 5.33 -9.25
CA VAL A 68 7.20 5.65 -8.12
C VAL A 68 6.42 4.41 -7.71
N ILE A 69 5.85 3.69 -8.67
CA ILE A 69 4.94 2.57 -8.45
C ILE A 69 5.64 1.37 -7.84
N PHE A 70 6.80 1.00 -8.37
CA PHE A 70 7.56 -0.16 -7.89
C PHE A 70 8.53 0.21 -6.77
N GLY A 71 8.96 1.47 -6.71
CA GLY A 71 10.02 1.91 -5.81
C GLY A 71 9.57 2.78 -4.64
N VAL A 72 8.47 3.54 -4.73
CA VAL A 72 8.03 4.44 -3.64
C VAL A 72 6.75 3.95 -2.99
N THR A 73 5.72 3.63 -3.78
CA THR A 73 4.41 3.19 -3.31
C THR A 73 4.49 2.02 -2.33
N PRO A 74 5.29 0.96 -2.55
CA PRO A 74 5.35 -0.16 -1.61
C PRO A 74 5.94 0.23 -0.26
N PHE A 75 6.89 1.15 -0.23
CA PHE A 75 7.53 1.61 1.00
C PHE A 75 6.64 2.59 1.76
N VAL A 76 5.97 3.51 1.05
CA VAL A 76 4.97 4.40 1.64
C VAL A 76 3.84 3.58 2.22
N TRP A 77 3.33 2.59 1.48
CA TRP A 77 2.29 1.70 1.97
C TRP A 77 2.78 0.86 3.15
N ALA A 78 3.94 0.20 3.06
CA ALA A 78 4.47 -0.63 4.15
C ALA A 78 4.80 0.18 5.41
N GLY A 79 5.38 1.36 5.26
CA GLY A 79 5.67 2.27 6.38
C GLY A 79 4.40 2.80 7.04
N SER A 80 3.42 3.21 6.23
CA SER A 80 2.10 3.62 6.72
C SER A 80 1.37 2.45 7.37
N PHE A 81 1.42 1.27 6.76
CA PHE A 81 0.87 0.01 7.29
C PHE A 81 1.43 -0.32 8.66
N LEU A 82 2.76 -0.34 8.81
CA LEU A 82 3.43 -0.64 10.08
C LEU A 82 3.06 0.40 11.12
N THR A 83 3.14 1.68 10.78
CA THR A 83 2.77 2.77 11.69
C THR A 83 1.31 2.63 12.12
N TRP A 84 0.41 2.32 11.20
CA TRP A 84 -1.02 2.23 11.48
C TRP A 84 -1.35 0.97 12.29
N THR A 85 -0.87 -0.22 11.89
CA THR A 85 -1.11 -1.46 12.63
C THR A 85 -0.53 -1.42 14.05
N LEU A 86 0.61 -0.77 14.24
CA LEU A 86 1.18 -0.56 15.57
C LEU A 86 0.38 0.44 16.43
N ASN A 87 -0.28 1.42 15.80
CA ASN A 87 -1.04 2.48 16.51
C ASN A 87 -2.55 2.27 16.56
N LEU A 88 -3.10 1.29 15.84
CA LEU A 88 -4.55 1.01 15.77
C LEU A 88 -5.13 0.46 17.09
N GLY A 89 -4.31 0.19 18.12
CA GLY A 89 -4.77 -0.19 19.46
C GLY A 89 -5.79 -1.34 19.45
N ASP A 90 -6.89 -1.16 20.18
CA ASP A 90 -8.01 -2.13 20.30
C ASP A 90 -9.08 -1.99 19.21
N ILE A 91 -8.75 -1.46 18.02
CA ILE A 91 -9.70 -1.45 16.91
C ILE A 91 -10.06 -2.88 16.49
N SER A 92 -11.33 -3.12 16.16
CA SER A 92 -11.81 -4.45 15.75
C SER A 92 -11.06 -4.96 14.51
N CYS A 93 -10.88 -6.29 14.39
CA CYS A 93 -10.16 -6.88 13.26
C CYS A 93 -10.78 -6.50 11.91
N ALA A 94 -12.11 -6.39 11.84
CA ALA A 94 -12.82 -5.98 10.62
C ALA A 94 -12.42 -4.55 10.18
N ARG A 95 -12.42 -3.58 11.11
CA ARG A 95 -12.01 -2.19 10.83
C ARG A 95 -10.55 -2.09 10.46
N ARG A 96 -9.67 -2.88 11.08
CA ARG A 96 -8.26 -2.95 10.64
C ARG A 96 -8.19 -3.43 9.21
N ASN A 97 -8.86 -4.53 8.86
CA ASN A 97 -8.84 -5.06 7.50
C ASN A 97 -9.41 -4.07 6.48
N ASN A 98 -10.49 -3.37 6.81
CA ASN A 98 -11.04 -2.30 5.98
C ASN A 98 -10.04 -1.15 5.79
N SER A 99 -9.38 -0.74 6.88
CA SER A 99 -8.29 0.25 6.85
C SER A 99 -7.19 -0.18 5.88
N LEU A 100 -6.72 -1.43 5.99
CA LEU A 100 -5.68 -1.99 5.12
C LEU A 100 -6.06 -1.95 3.65
N LEU A 101 -7.27 -2.40 3.32
CA LEU A 101 -7.78 -2.37 1.95
C LEU A 101 -7.92 -0.94 1.44
N GLY A 102 -8.48 -0.04 2.25
CA GLY A 102 -8.62 1.38 1.90
C GLY A 102 -7.27 2.03 1.61
N GLY A 103 -6.27 1.75 2.46
CA GLY A 103 -4.89 2.23 2.31
C GLY A 103 -4.19 1.76 1.04
N THR A 104 -4.68 0.72 0.38
CA THR A 104 -4.18 0.26 -0.93
C THR A 104 -5.03 0.76 -2.08
N VAL A 105 -6.36 0.63 -1.99
CA VAL A 105 -7.26 0.89 -3.12
C VAL A 105 -7.29 2.38 -3.47
N VAL A 106 -7.35 3.25 -2.47
CA VAL A 106 -7.43 4.69 -2.68
C VAL A 106 -6.21 5.26 -3.42
N PRO A 107 -4.94 5.01 -2.99
CA PRO A 107 -3.79 5.48 -3.74
C PRO A 107 -3.66 4.83 -5.12
N SER A 108 -4.06 3.56 -5.27
CA SER A 108 -4.09 2.90 -6.59
C SER A 108 -5.00 3.63 -7.60
N ILE A 109 -6.19 4.05 -7.17
CA ILE A 109 -7.14 4.79 -8.02
C ILE A 109 -6.57 6.17 -8.38
N VAL A 110 -6.03 6.89 -7.40
CA VAL A 110 -5.48 8.24 -7.63
C VAL A 110 -4.28 8.20 -8.57
N LEU A 111 -3.39 7.22 -8.39
CA LEU A 111 -2.24 7.00 -9.25
C LEU A 111 -2.68 6.72 -10.71
N MET A 112 -3.71 5.90 -10.89
CA MET A 112 -4.25 5.63 -12.22
C MET A 112 -4.86 6.88 -12.86
N TYR A 113 -5.58 7.70 -12.07
CA TYR A 113 -6.10 8.99 -12.53
C TYR A 113 -4.98 9.92 -13.00
N ILE A 114 -3.90 10.06 -12.24
CA ILE A 114 -2.80 10.98 -12.59
C ILE A 114 -2.14 10.59 -13.89
N ILE A 115 -1.93 9.28 -14.10
CA ILE A 115 -1.30 8.78 -15.32
C ILE A 115 -2.15 9.02 -16.56
N LEU A 116 -3.47 9.01 -16.40
CA LEU A 116 -4.41 9.18 -17.50
C LEU A 116 -4.81 10.63 -17.75
N ALA A 117 -4.85 11.47 -16.71
CA ALA A 117 -5.48 12.79 -16.75
C ALA A 117 -4.50 13.95 -16.52
N VAL A 118 -3.34 13.72 -15.93
CA VAL A 118 -2.35 14.78 -15.70
C VAL A 118 -1.26 14.67 -16.78
N PRO A 119 -1.10 15.68 -17.64
CA PRO A 119 0.03 15.74 -18.55
C PRO A 119 1.30 16.08 -17.76
N GLU A 120 2.30 15.22 -17.86
CA GLU A 120 3.66 15.41 -17.31
C GLU A 120 3.73 15.72 -15.80
N PRO A 121 3.08 14.90 -14.94
CA PRO A 121 3.23 15.03 -13.50
C PRO A 121 4.70 14.90 -13.11
N SER A 122 5.17 15.83 -12.29
CA SER A 122 6.50 15.77 -11.71
C SER A 122 6.64 14.58 -10.76
N PHE A 123 7.86 14.08 -10.57
CA PHE A 123 8.13 13.01 -9.59
C PHE A 123 7.59 13.36 -8.19
N ARG A 124 7.72 14.61 -7.77
CA ARG A 124 7.20 15.10 -6.48
C ARG A 124 5.69 14.94 -6.38
N GLU A 125 4.95 15.24 -7.45
CA GLU A 125 3.51 15.08 -7.49
C GLU A 125 3.13 13.61 -7.37
N TYR A 126 3.77 12.72 -8.13
CA TYR A 126 3.56 11.29 -8.01
C TYR A 126 3.74 10.75 -6.58
N VAL A 127 4.80 11.20 -5.89
CA VAL A 127 5.03 10.82 -4.49
C VAL A 127 3.93 11.37 -3.58
N TRP A 128 3.58 12.65 -3.72
CA TRP A 128 2.55 13.30 -2.91
C TRP A 128 1.18 12.65 -3.06
N TYR A 129 0.80 12.35 -4.30
CA TYR A 129 -0.45 11.68 -4.65
C TYR A 129 -0.48 10.19 -4.33
N THR A 130 0.66 9.62 -3.96
CA THR A 130 0.70 8.29 -3.35
C THR A 130 0.54 8.39 -1.84
N PHE A 131 1.23 9.35 -1.22
CA PHE A 131 1.32 9.48 0.23
C PHE A 131 -0.01 9.87 0.89
N TRP A 132 -0.61 10.99 0.49
CA TRP A 132 -1.84 11.47 1.13
C TRP A 132 -3.04 10.52 0.94
N PRO A 133 -3.29 10.00 -0.27
CA PRO A 133 -4.40 9.07 -0.50
C PRO A 133 -4.25 7.74 0.24
N THR A 134 -3.01 7.26 0.47
CA THR A 134 -2.76 6.10 1.34
C THR A 134 -3.28 6.36 2.75
N HIS A 135 -2.94 7.50 3.35
CA HIS A 135 -3.38 7.86 4.70
C HIS A 135 -4.88 8.10 4.78
N ALA A 136 -5.45 8.75 3.77
CA ALA A 136 -6.90 8.96 3.67
C ALA A 136 -7.64 7.61 3.59
N GLY A 137 -7.15 6.67 2.78
CA GLY A 137 -7.71 5.33 2.67
C GLY A 137 -7.62 4.52 3.95
N LEU A 138 -6.47 4.57 4.63
CA LEU A 138 -6.28 3.95 5.95
C LEU A 138 -7.27 4.53 6.98
N GLY A 139 -7.40 5.86 7.04
CA GLY A 139 -8.32 6.55 7.94
C GLY A 139 -9.78 6.19 7.68
N LEU A 140 -10.23 6.26 6.42
CA LEU A 140 -11.59 5.91 6.03
C LEU A 140 -11.93 4.47 6.38
N GLY A 141 -11.05 3.52 6.05
CA GLY A 141 -11.31 2.12 6.37
C GLY A 141 -11.29 1.83 7.87
N ALA A 142 -10.59 2.62 8.69
CA ALA A 142 -10.65 2.49 10.15
C ALA A 142 -11.99 2.96 10.74
N LEU A 143 -12.73 3.82 10.03
CA LEU A 143 -14.03 4.34 10.44
C LEU A 143 -15.21 3.44 10.06
N LEU A 144 -15.00 2.52 9.10
CA LEU A 144 -15.99 1.55 8.60
C LEU A 144 -15.87 0.23 9.37
#